data_AF-A0AAX6FZU6-F1
#
_entry.id   AF-A0AAX6FZU6-F1
#
_cell.length_a   1.000
_cell.length_b   1.000
_cell.length_c   1.000
_cell.angle_alpha   90.00
_cell.angle_beta   90.00
_cell.angle_gamma   90.00
#
_symmetry.space_group_name_H-M   'P 1'
#
loop_
_entity.id
_entity.type
_entity.pdbx_description
1 polymer ?
#
loop_
_entity_poly.entity_id
_entity_poly.type
_entity_poly.pdbx_seq_one_letter_code
_entity_poly.pdbx_strand_id
1 'polypeptide(L)'
;MRCTAQLCFYKRYCDYVFGNETEAKIFSKVRGWETESIEEIALKISALPKASGTRKRVTVITQGADPVVVAEDGKVTLFPVILLPKEKLVDTNGAGDSFVGGFLSQLVKEKSIVDCVKARNYAANVVIQRSGCIFPEKPDFQ
;
A
#
# COMPACT_ATOMS: atom_id res chain seq x y z
N MET A 1 11.59 17.24 14.34
CA MET A 1 11.28 16.43 15.54
C MET A 1 9.80 16.42 15.97
N ARG A 2 8.95 17.40 15.63
CA ARG A 2 7.51 17.34 15.98
C ARG A 2 6.70 16.33 15.16
N CYS A 3 6.99 16.17 13.87
CA CYS A 3 6.26 15.27 12.98
C CYS A 3 6.40 13.77 13.36
N THR A 4 7.58 13.37 13.85
CA THR A 4 7.85 11.98 14.28
C THR A 4 7.05 11.57 15.51
N ALA A 5 6.90 12.45 16.50
CA ALA A 5 6.11 12.17 17.70
C ALA A 5 4.62 11.98 17.36
N GLN A 6 4.09 12.84 16.49
CA GLN A 6 2.69 12.80 16.07
C GLN A 6 2.37 11.56 15.24
N LEU A 7 3.25 11.19 14.31
CA LEU A 7 3.11 9.95 13.53
C LEU A 7 3.20 8.70 14.42
N CYS A 8 4.10 8.69 15.41
CA CYS A 8 4.20 7.58 16.38
C CYS A 8 2.95 7.45 17.24
N PHE A 9 2.28 8.56 17.57
CA PHE A 9 1.04 8.55 18.33
C PHE A 9 -0.13 8.00 17.51
N TYR A 10 -0.39 8.55 16.32
CA TYR A 10 -1.53 8.15 15.49
C TYR A 10 -1.41 6.71 14.97
N LYS A 11 -0.19 6.24 14.66
CA LYS A 11 0.04 4.87 14.18
C LYS A 11 -0.48 3.80 15.14
N ARG A 12 -0.62 4.09 16.43
CA ARG A 12 -1.19 3.14 17.42
C ARG A 12 -2.66 2.81 17.16
N TYR A 13 -3.36 3.63 16.37
CA TYR A 13 -4.78 3.46 16.04
C TYR A 13 -5.00 3.03 14.58
N CYS A 14 -3.94 2.92 13.78
CA CYS A 14 -4.04 2.52 12.39
C CYS A 14 -4.11 1.00 12.25
N ASP A 15 -5.23 0.52 11.69
CA ASP A 15 -5.41 -0.87 11.26
C ASP A 15 -4.67 -1.16 9.94
N TYR A 16 -4.70 -0.21 9.01
CA TYR A 16 -4.07 -0.29 7.71
C TYR A 16 -3.05 0.84 7.56
N VAL A 17 -1.85 0.53 7.09
CA VAL A 17 -0.81 1.51 6.78
C VAL A 17 -0.37 1.31 5.33
N PHE A 18 -0.57 2.33 4.52
CA PHE A 18 -0.14 2.38 3.12
C PHE A 18 1.08 3.29 2.99
N GLY A 19 1.94 2.99 2.03
CA GLY A 19 3.04 3.86 1.63
C GLY A 19 3.78 3.30 0.42
N ASN A 20 4.74 4.05 -0.10
CA ASN A 20 5.66 3.59 -1.13
C ASN A 20 7.03 3.21 -0.56
N GLU A 21 7.88 2.62 -1.40
CA GLU A 21 9.23 2.15 -1.04
C GLU A 21 10.14 3.28 -0.53
N THR A 22 9.98 4.49 -1.05
CA THR A 22 10.78 5.66 -0.64
C THR A 22 10.37 6.10 0.77
N GLU A 23 9.07 6.24 1.02
CA GLU A 23 8.52 6.56 2.34
C GLU A 23 8.88 5.49 3.37
N ALA A 24 8.83 4.21 2.99
CA ALA A 24 9.20 3.09 3.84
C ALA A 24 10.68 3.13 4.25
N LYS A 25 11.59 3.35 3.29
CA LYS A 25 13.03 3.48 3.55
C LYS A 25 13.33 4.69 4.44
N ILE A 26 12.69 5.83 4.19
CA ILE A 26 12.82 7.01 5.05
C ILE A 26 12.30 6.71 6.45
N PHE A 27 11.15 6.04 6.57
CA PHE A 27 10.60 5.65 7.86
C PHE A 27 11.53 4.72 8.64
N SER A 28 12.15 3.75 7.97
CA SER A 28 13.17 2.86 8.55
C SER A 28 14.35 3.64 9.12
N LYS A 29 14.90 4.59 8.34
CA LYS A 29 16.01 5.46 8.75
C LYS A 29 15.66 6.30 9.97
N VAL A 30 14.48 6.93 9.95
CA VAL A 30 13.99 7.75 11.07
C VAL A 30 13.74 6.93 12.34
N ARG A 31 13.42 5.64 12.21
CA ARG A 31 13.23 4.71 13.34
C ARG A 31 14.52 4.04 13.81
N GLY A 32 15.65 4.25 13.13
CA GLY A 32 16.92 3.60 13.44
C GLY A 32 16.90 2.08 13.23
N TRP A 33 16.12 1.60 12.25
CA TRP A 33 15.99 0.16 11.98
C TRP A 33 17.09 -0.43 11.10
N GLU A 34 17.98 0.40 10.58
CA GLU A 34 19.19 0.02 9.80
C GLU A 34 18.94 -1.01 8.69
N THR A 35 17.75 -1.02 8.11
CA THR A 35 17.37 -1.90 7.00
C THR A 35 16.77 -1.10 5.86
N GLU A 36 17.08 -1.50 4.63
CA GLU A 36 16.45 -0.98 3.41
C GLU A 36 15.55 -2.04 2.73
N SER A 37 15.42 -3.23 3.32
CA SER A 37 14.51 -4.28 2.83
C SER A 37 13.06 -3.87 3.06
N ILE A 38 12.29 -3.74 1.98
CA ILE A 38 10.87 -3.33 2.08
C ILE A 38 10.05 -4.38 2.82
N GLU A 39 10.37 -5.66 2.66
CA GLU A 39 9.73 -6.79 3.36
C GLU A 39 9.95 -6.70 4.88
N GLU A 40 11.19 -6.48 5.29
CA GLU A 40 11.54 -6.33 6.70
C GLU A 40 10.91 -5.08 7.31
N ILE A 41 10.94 -3.97 6.57
CA ILE A 41 10.30 -2.71 6.99
C ILE A 41 8.79 -2.91 7.14
N ALA A 42 8.12 -3.53 6.17
CA ALA A 42 6.68 -3.81 6.24
C ALA A 42 6.33 -4.65 7.46
N LEU A 43 7.13 -5.69 7.72
CA LEU A 43 6.99 -6.56 8.88
C LEU A 43 7.14 -5.77 10.20
N LYS A 44 8.21 -4.98 10.33
CA LYS A 44 8.44 -4.11 11.50
C LYS A 44 7.30 -3.09 11.71
N ILE A 45 6.76 -2.50 10.64
CA ILE A 45 5.60 -1.60 10.72
C ILE A 45 4.35 -2.35 11.21
N SER A 46 4.08 -3.53 10.66
CA SER A 46 2.92 -4.35 11.05
C SER A 46 2.96 -4.72 12.54
N ALA A 47 4.17 -4.93 13.08
CA ALA A 47 4.41 -5.30 14.47
C ALA A 47 4.47 -4.10 15.45
N LEU A 48 4.36 -2.84 14.99
CA LEU A 48 4.38 -1.69 15.90
C LEU A 48 3.25 -1.78 16.95
N PRO A 49 3.45 -1.26 18.17
CA PRO A 49 2.42 -1.28 19.20
C PRO A 49 1.09 -0.70 18.72
N LYS A 50 -0.02 -1.34 19.09
CA LYS A 50 -1.38 -0.93 18.73
C LYS A 50 -2.23 -0.78 19.99
N ALA A 51 -3.03 0.27 20.07
CA ALA A 51 -3.83 0.60 21.24
C ALA A 51 -5.12 -0.23 21.32
N SER A 52 -5.77 -0.47 20.19
CA SER A 52 -7.11 -1.06 20.16
C SER A 52 -7.14 -2.56 20.39
N GLY A 53 -6.04 -3.30 20.18
CA GLY A 53 -5.94 -4.76 20.41
C GLY A 53 -6.90 -5.66 19.59
N THR A 54 -7.91 -5.09 18.94
CA THR A 54 -9.03 -5.79 18.29
C THR A 54 -8.70 -6.35 16.92
N ARG A 55 -7.77 -5.71 16.21
CA ARG A 55 -7.36 -6.09 14.85
C ARG A 55 -5.84 -6.12 14.78
N LYS A 56 -5.25 -7.00 13.96
CA LYS A 56 -3.82 -6.90 13.63
C LYS A 56 -3.61 -5.73 12.66
N ARG A 57 -2.39 -5.18 12.59
CA ARG A 57 -2.09 -4.14 11.59
C ARG A 57 -1.68 -4.81 10.28
N VAL A 58 -2.22 -4.30 9.18
CA VAL A 58 -1.81 -4.66 7.83
C VAL A 58 -1.00 -3.50 7.26
N THR A 59 0.22 -3.79 6.81
CA THR A 59 1.08 -2.83 6.12
C THR A 59 1.13 -3.18 4.63
N VAL A 60 0.91 -2.20 3.75
CA VAL A 60 0.93 -2.38 2.30
C VAL A 60 1.89 -1.37 1.69
N ILE A 61 2.97 -1.84 1.04
CA ILE A 61 4.02 -0.99 0.47
C ILE A 61 4.15 -1.20 -1.03
N THR A 62 3.86 -0.16 -1.82
CA THR A 62 4.10 -0.16 -3.27
C THR A 62 5.57 -0.04 -3.61
N GLN A 63 5.96 -0.54 -4.80
CA GLN A 63 7.32 -0.50 -5.31
C GLN A 63 7.36 -0.17 -6.82
N GLY A 64 6.50 0.74 -7.28
CA GLY A 64 6.37 1.04 -8.71
C GLY A 64 6.00 -0.19 -9.55
N ALA A 65 6.96 -0.68 -10.35
CA ALA A 65 6.80 -1.86 -11.19
C ALA A 65 7.14 -3.20 -10.49
N ASP A 66 7.70 -3.14 -9.28
CA ASP A 66 8.02 -4.33 -8.50
C ASP A 66 6.80 -4.83 -7.72
N PRO A 67 6.81 -6.11 -7.25
CA PRO A 67 5.72 -6.65 -6.46
C PRO A 67 5.43 -5.81 -5.24
N VAL A 68 4.16 -5.71 -4.90
CA VAL A 68 3.77 -5.01 -3.68
C VAL A 68 3.91 -5.92 -2.47
N VAL A 69 4.53 -5.36 -1.45
CA VAL A 69 4.76 -6.02 -0.16
C VAL A 69 3.55 -5.79 0.73
N VAL A 70 2.94 -6.88 1.18
CA VAL A 70 1.92 -6.84 2.23
C VAL A 70 2.43 -7.61 3.43
N ALA A 71 2.41 -6.97 4.60
CA ALA A 71 2.78 -7.60 5.86
C ALA A 71 1.60 -7.58 6.84
N GLU A 72 1.25 -8.75 7.32
CA GLU A 72 0.26 -8.95 8.37
C GLU A 72 0.61 -10.18 9.19
N ASP A 73 0.31 -10.15 10.48
CA ASP A 73 0.46 -11.29 11.38
C ASP A 73 1.82 -12.01 11.32
N GLY A 74 2.90 -11.23 11.27
CA GLY A 74 4.26 -11.79 11.21
C GLY A 74 4.64 -12.41 9.86
N LYS A 75 3.79 -12.31 8.85
CA LYS A 75 4.01 -12.84 7.50
C LYS A 75 4.10 -11.72 6.48
N VAL A 76 4.92 -11.95 5.47
CA VAL A 76 5.03 -11.08 4.29
C VAL A 76 4.55 -11.86 3.07
N THR A 77 3.71 -11.22 2.26
CA THR A 77 3.24 -11.74 0.98
C THR A 77 3.57 -10.72 -0.11
N LEU A 78 4.13 -11.21 -1.22
CA LEU A 78 4.44 -10.39 -2.39
C LEU A 78 3.35 -10.57 -3.44
N PHE A 79 2.81 -9.46 -3.92
CA PHE A 79 1.78 -9.46 -4.96
C PHE A 79 2.33 -8.83 -6.23
N PRO A 80 2.48 -9.59 -7.33
CA PRO A 80 2.97 -9.04 -8.58
C PRO A 80 2.01 -7.96 -9.08
N VAL A 81 2.57 -6.91 -9.66
CA VAL A 81 1.78 -5.87 -10.33
C VAL A 81 1.50 -6.28 -11.78
N ILE A 82 0.43 -5.73 -12.36
CA ILE A 82 0.12 -5.94 -13.77
C ILE A 82 1.01 -5.00 -14.57
N LEU A 83 2.07 -5.55 -15.17
CA LEU A 83 3.00 -4.79 -16.00
C LEU A 83 2.29 -4.25 -17.25
N LEU A 84 2.61 -3.00 -17.60
CA LEU A 84 2.18 -2.38 -18.83
C LEU A 84 3.38 -2.07 -19.73
N PRO A 85 3.24 -2.22 -21.06
CA PRO A 85 4.18 -1.67 -22.01
C PRO A 85 4.34 -0.16 -21.79
N LYS A 86 5.56 0.37 -21.97
CA LYS A 86 5.86 1.79 -21.72
C LYS A 86 4.98 2.71 -22.57
N GLU A 87 4.56 2.26 -23.73
CA GLU A 87 3.72 2.99 -24.69
C GLU A 87 2.31 3.22 -24.16
N LYS A 88 1.86 2.41 -23.19
CA LYS A 88 0.57 2.56 -22.51
C LYS A 88 0.65 3.40 -21.24
N LEU A 89 1.85 3.77 -20.78
CA LEU A 89 2.02 4.64 -19.63
C LEU A 89 1.82 6.09 -20.06
N VAL A 90 0.69 6.67 -19.67
CA VAL A 90 0.32 8.05 -20.03
C VAL A 90 0.70 9.01 -18.91
N ASP A 91 0.31 8.69 -17.68
CA ASP A 91 0.52 9.54 -16.50
C ASP A 91 0.60 8.67 -15.25
N THR A 92 1.59 8.86 -14.39
CA THR A 92 1.73 8.13 -13.13
C THR A 92 1.12 8.88 -11.94
N ASN A 93 0.67 10.11 -12.15
CA ASN A 93 0.00 10.89 -11.12
C ASN A 93 -1.32 10.23 -10.71
N GLY A 94 -1.57 10.18 -9.40
CA GLY A 94 -2.79 9.56 -8.85
C GLY A 94 -2.78 8.03 -8.86
N ALA A 95 -1.70 7.37 -9.30
CA ALA A 95 -1.58 5.91 -9.20
C ALA A 95 -1.70 5.43 -7.74
N GLY A 96 -1.10 6.15 -6.79
CA GLY A 96 -1.16 5.85 -5.36
C GLY A 96 -2.56 6.04 -4.75
N ASP A 97 -3.27 7.10 -5.14
CA ASP A 97 -4.63 7.35 -4.64
C ASP A 97 -5.62 6.32 -5.21
N SER A 98 -5.50 6.03 -6.51
CA SER A 98 -6.30 5.03 -7.22
C SER A 98 -6.07 3.63 -6.67
N PHE A 99 -4.82 3.34 -6.30
CA PHE A 99 -4.44 2.14 -5.61
C PHE A 99 -5.19 2.03 -4.28
N VAL A 100 -5.05 3.00 -3.38
CA VAL A 100 -5.74 2.96 -2.08
C VAL A 100 -7.26 2.84 -2.28
N GLY A 101 -7.84 3.56 -3.24
CA GLY A 101 -9.26 3.46 -3.60
C GLY A 101 -9.67 2.04 -4.02
N GLY A 102 -8.91 1.39 -4.90
CA GLY A 102 -9.18 0.01 -5.32
C GLY A 102 -9.11 -0.97 -4.16
N PHE A 103 -8.14 -0.81 -3.25
CA PHE A 103 -8.03 -1.66 -2.05
C PHE A 103 -9.26 -1.47 -1.14
N LEU A 104 -9.60 -0.22 -0.85
CA LEU A 104 -10.72 0.12 0.03
C LEU A 104 -12.06 -0.36 -0.55
N SER A 105 -12.22 -0.39 -1.89
CA SER A 105 -13.45 -0.83 -2.56
C SER A 105 -13.85 -2.28 -2.23
N GLN A 106 -12.87 -3.14 -1.97
CA GLN A 106 -13.09 -4.53 -1.57
C GLN A 106 -13.08 -4.70 -0.05
N LEU A 107 -12.28 -3.88 0.65
CA LEU A 107 -12.21 -3.91 2.10
C LEU A 107 -13.58 -3.59 2.74
N VAL A 108 -14.30 -2.59 2.21
CA VAL A 108 -15.65 -2.24 2.69
C VAL A 108 -16.69 -3.34 2.44
N LYS A 109 -16.38 -4.28 1.55
CA LYS A 109 -17.19 -5.49 1.25
C LYS A 109 -16.70 -6.71 2.03
N GLU A 110 -15.82 -6.51 3.02
CA GLU A 110 -15.23 -7.55 3.86
C GLU A 110 -14.54 -8.68 3.07
N LYS A 111 -14.01 -8.35 1.88
CA LYS A 111 -13.25 -9.29 1.06
C LYS A 111 -11.88 -9.55 1.65
N SER A 112 -11.23 -10.61 1.17
CA SER A 112 -9.88 -10.97 1.59
C SER A 112 -8.86 -9.90 1.20
N ILE A 113 -7.74 -9.83 1.91
CA ILE A 113 -6.63 -8.92 1.59
C ILE A 113 -6.08 -9.19 0.19
N VAL A 114 -6.07 -10.46 -0.24
CA VAL A 114 -5.71 -10.87 -1.60
C VAL A 114 -6.61 -10.18 -2.63
N ASP A 115 -7.93 -10.19 -2.41
CA ASP A 115 -8.89 -9.57 -3.33
C ASP A 115 -8.78 -8.03 -3.30
N CYS A 116 -8.53 -7.45 -2.13
CA CYS A 116 -8.24 -6.02 -2.00
C CYS A 116 -7.00 -5.62 -2.81
N VAL A 117 -5.93 -6.43 -2.78
CA VAL A 117 -4.71 -6.19 -3.56
C VAL A 117 -4.95 -6.37 -5.06
N LYS A 118 -5.78 -7.33 -5.48
CA LYS A 118 -6.17 -7.49 -6.90
C LYS A 118 -6.92 -6.26 -7.42
N ALA A 119 -7.94 -5.79 -6.69
CA ALA A 119 -8.75 -4.62 -7.08
C ALA A 119 -7.92 -3.35 -7.19
N ARG A 120 -7.00 -3.19 -6.24
CA ARG A 120 -6.02 -2.13 -6.20
C ARG A 120 -5.05 -2.17 -7.39
N ASN A 121 -4.52 -3.34 -7.75
CA ASN A 121 -3.66 -3.50 -8.93
C ASN A 121 -4.41 -3.19 -10.22
N TYR A 122 -5.68 -3.61 -10.31
CA TYR A 122 -6.56 -3.25 -11.42
C TYR A 122 -6.77 -1.73 -11.50
N ALA A 123 -7.14 -1.08 -10.40
CA ALA A 123 -7.41 0.35 -10.36
C ALA A 123 -6.18 1.17 -10.75
N ALA A 124 -5.01 0.83 -10.22
CA ALA A 124 -3.75 1.47 -10.58
C ALA A 124 -3.43 1.28 -12.08
N ASN A 125 -3.60 0.06 -12.60
CA ASN A 125 -3.38 -0.25 -14.02
C ASN A 125 -4.30 0.57 -14.95
N VAL A 126 -5.55 0.77 -14.56
CA VAL A 126 -6.53 1.55 -15.32
C VAL A 126 -6.17 3.04 -15.33
N VAL A 127 -5.74 3.59 -14.19
CA VAL A 127 -5.46 5.03 -14.08
C VAL A 127 -4.18 5.43 -14.79
N ILE A 128 -3.11 4.63 -14.70
CA ILE A 128 -1.82 5.00 -15.32
C ILE A 128 -1.84 5.04 -16.86
N GLN A 129 -2.92 4.54 -17.47
CA GLN A 129 -3.18 4.58 -18.91
C GLN A 129 -3.97 5.84 -19.34
N ARG A 130 -4.25 6.78 -18.42
CA ARG A 130 -5.01 8.01 -18.65
C ARG A 130 -4.32 9.18 -17.97
N SER A 131 -4.56 10.40 -18.42
CA SER A 131 -4.02 11.59 -17.74
C SER A 131 -4.90 11.95 -16.54
N GLY A 132 -4.29 12.09 -15.37
CA GLY A 132 -4.98 12.29 -14.09
C GLY A 132 -5.71 11.04 -13.54
N CYS A 133 -6.41 11.21 -12.42
CA CYS A 133 -7.15 10.15 -11.73
C CYS A 133 -8.54 9.91 -12.37
N ILE A 134 -8.57 9.49 -13.63
CA ILE A 134 -9.81 9.30 -14.42
C ILE A 134 -10.05 7.81 -14.67
N PHE A 135 -11.31 7.39 -14.51
CA PHE A 135 -11.77 6.02 -14.71
C PHE A 135 -12.82 5.93 -15.84
N PRO A 136 -12.95 4.78 -16.50
CA PRO A 136 -14.09 4.52 -17.38
C PRO A 136 -15.42 4.54 -16.60
N GLU A 137 -16.54 4.74 -17.30
CA GLU A 137 -17.87 4.83 -16.68
C GLU A 137 -18.22 3.59 -15.82
N LYS A 138 -17.74 2.41 -16.23
CA LYS A 138 -17.89 1.16 -15.48
C LYS A 138 -16.55 0.45 -15.32
N PRO A 139 -16.23 -0.06 -14.11
CA PRO A 139 -15.07 -0.92 -13.93
C PRO A 139 -15.33 -2.30 -14.54
N ASP A 140 -14.30 -2.85 -15.16
CA ASP A 140 -14.21 -4.23 -15.65
C ASP A 140 -13.41 -5.10 -14.66
N PHE A 141 -13.65 -4.89 -13.37
CA PHE A 141 -13.02 -5.65 -12.30
C PHE A 141 -13.95 -6.77 -11.86
N GLN A 142 -13.50 -8.02 -11.99
CA GLN A 142 -14.21 -9.23 -11.55
C GLN A 142 -13.74 -9.68 -10.17
#